data_AF-A0A3C0UCW9-F1
#
_entry.id   AF-A0A3C0UCW9-F1
#
_cell.length_a   1.000
_cell.length_b   1.000
_cell.length_c   1.000
_cell.angle_alpha   90.00
_cell.angle_beta   90.00
_cell.angle_gamma   90.00
#
_symmetry.space_group_name_H-M   'P 1'
#
loop_
_entity.id
_entity.type
_entity.pdbx_description
1 polymer ?
#
loop_
_entity_poly.entity_id
_entity_poly.type
_entity_poly.pdbx_seq_one_letter_code
_entity_poly.pdbx_strand_id
1 'polypeptide(L)' 'SSILVRNKDKQRAVDTGDAKITTDINEILANPDIDIIVEVMGGEQPAKEYILQALNAGKHVVTANKDVVAKYGRELFT' A
#
# COMPACT_ATOMS: atom_id res chain seq x y z
N SER A 1 8.17 8.19 -7.61
CA SER A 1 7.67 7.13 -6.70
C SER A 1 6.98 7.79 -5.51
N SER A 2 6.02 7.11 -4.88
CA SER A 2 5.30 7.60 -3.70
C SER A 2 5.36 6.56 -2.59
N ILE A 3 5.43 7.01 -1.34
CA ILE A 3 5.49 6.14 -0.15
C ILE A 3 4.41 6.59 0.83
N LEU A 4 3.50 5.67 1.17
CA LEU A 4 2.51 5.88 2.21
C LEU A 4 3.12 5.59 3.58
N VAL A 5 2.94 6.50 4.52
CA VAL A 5 3.29 6.30 5.93
C VAL A 5 2.15 6.73 6.85
N ARG A 6 2.09 6.13 8.05
CA ARG A 6 1.11 6.55 9.07
C ARG A 6 1.42 7.91 9.69
N ASN A 7 2.70 8.26 9.84
CA ASN A 7 3.16 9.48 10.48
C ASN A 7 4.39 10.00 9.73
N LYS A 8 4.33 11.23 9.20
CA LYS A 8 5.43 11.85 8.43
C LYS A 8 6.57 12.31 9.34
N ASP A 9 6.26 12.78 10.54
CA ASP A 9 7.22 13.32 11.51
C ASP A 9 8.07 12.24 12.20
N LYS A 10 7.66 10.97 12.11
CA LYS A 10 8.46 9.86 12.63
C LYS A 10 9.80 9.77 11.90
N GLN A 11 10.90 10.02 12.61
CA GLN A 11 12.25 9.87 12.06
C GLN A 11 12.51 8.42 11.61
N ARG A 12 13.18 8.28 10.46
CA ARG A 12 13.53 7.01 9.85
C ARG A 12 14.98 7.07 9.39
N ALA A 13 15.73 5.99 9.59
CA ALA A 13 17.12 5.87 9.14
C ALA A 13 17.24 5.41 7.66
N VAL A 14 16.17 5.58 6.87
CA VAL A 14 16.12 5.14 5.48
C VAL A 14 16.15 6.35 4.57
N ASP A 15 17.02 6.31 3.56
CA ASP A 15 17.01 7.29 2.49
C ASP A 15 15.84 6.99 1.55
N THR A 16 14.99 7.98 1.32
CA THR A 16 13.83 7.88 0.42
C THR A 16 14.08 8.53 -0.94
N GLY A 17 15.26 9.12 -1.15
CA GLY A 17 15.55 9.93 -2.33
C GLY A 17 14.45 10.98 -2.57
N ASP A 18 14.04 11.12 -3.83
CA ASP A 18 12.99 12.04 -4.26
C ASP A 18 11.56 11.48 -4.12
N ALA A 19 11.37 10.39 -3.37
CA ALA A 19 10.06 9.78 -3.23
C ALA A 19 9.08 10.71 -2.48
N LYS A 20 7.87 10.86 -3.01
CA LYS A 20 6.82 11.63 -2.37
C LYS A 20 6.28 10.90 -1.14
N ILE A 21 6.51 11.44 0.06
CA ILE A 21 5.97 10.88 1.31
C ILE A 21 4.55 11.42 1.55
N THR A 22 3.57 10.52 1.61
CA THR A 22 2.18 10.88 1.91
C THR A 22 1.61 10.06 3.07
N THR A 23 0.55 10.60 3.68
CA THR A 23 -0.33 9.95 4.67
C THR A 23 -1.71 9.67 4.08
N ASP A 24 -1.96 10.09 2.83
CA ASP A 24 -3.21 9.87 2.11
C ASP A 24 -3.00 8.85 0.99
N ILE A 25 -3.70 7.72 1.12
CA ILE A 25 -3.63 6.63 0.15
C ILE A 25 -4.26 7.00 -1.20
N ASN A 26 -5.21 7.95 -1.22
CA ASN A 26 -5.87 8.36 -2.46
C ASN A 26 -4.90 9.02 -3.43
N GLU A 27 -3.87 9.72 -2.91
CA GLU A 27 -2.80 10.28 -3.75
C GLU A 27 -1.99 9.20 -4.50
N ILE A 28 -1.98 7.97 -4.01
CA ILE A 28 -1.32 6.82 -4.67
C ILE A 28 -2.32 6.12 -5.59
N LEU A 29 -3.54 5.86 -5.12
CA LEU A 29 -4.57 5.14 -5.86
C LEU A 29 -5.05 5.89 -7.10
N ALA A 30 -5.20 7.22 -7.00
CA ALA A 30 -5.66 8.05 -8.11
C ALA A 30 -4.55 8.42 -9.11
N ASN A 31 -3.29 8.08 -8.81
CA ASN A 31 -2.17 8.41 -9.69
C ASN A 31 -2.14 7.42 -10.89
N PRO A 32 -2.31 7.90 -12.14
CA PRO A 32 -2.26 7.05 -13.32
C PRO A 32 -0.86 6.50 -13.62
N ASP A 33 0.20 7.13 -13.13
CA ASP A 33 1.60 6.71 -13.35
C ASP A 33 2.06 5.60 -12.39
N ILE A 34 1.17 5.09 -11.52
CA ILE A 34 1.47 4.01 -10.56
C ILE A 34 0.80 2.72 -11.02
N ASP A 35 1.58 1.80 -11.58
CA ASP A 35 1.10 0.49 -12.03
C ASP A 35 1.13 -0.58 -10.93
N ILE A 36 2.08 -0.47 -10.00
CA ILE A 36 2.35 -1.48 -8.97
C ILE A 36 2.40 -0.84 -7.58
N ILE A 37 1.69 -1.45 -6.63
CA ILE A 37 1.71 -1.10 -5.21
C ILE A 37 2.39 -2.22 -4.42
N VAL A 38 3.36 -1.85 -3.60
CA VAL A 38 4.03 -2.77 -2.67
C VAL A 38 3.51 -2.51 -1.25
N GLU A 39 2.85 -3.51 -0.66
CA GLU A 39 2.25 -3.42 0.68
C GLU A 39 3.09 -4.19 1.72
N VAL A 40 3.58 -3.43 2.71
CA VAL A 40 4.45 -3.91 3.81
C VAL A 40 4.12 -3.24 5.15
N MET A 41 2.87 -2.80 5.36
CA MET A 41 2.47 -2.10 6.59
C MET A 41 2.32 -3.04 7.78
N GLY A 42 1.94 -4.29 7.51
CA GLY A 42 1.60 -5.28 8.54
C GLY A 42 0.26 -5.01 9.23
N GLY A 43 -0.26 -6.02 9.93
CA GLY A 43 -1.61 -6.00 10.50
C GLY A 43 -2.72 -6.12 9.45
N GLU A 44 -3.96 -6.32 9.88
CA GLU A 44 -5.08 -6.57 8.94
C GLU A 44 -5.71 -5.29 8.42
N GLN A 45 -5.94 -4.32 9.32
CA GLN A 45 -6.49 -3.01 8.99
C GLN A 45 -5.45 -1.92 9.25
N PRO A 46 -5.29 -0.95 8.32
CA PRO A 46 -6.05 -0.74 7.08
C PRO A 46 -5.55 -1.53 5.85
N ALA A 47 -4.58 -2.43 6.01
CA ALA A 47 -3.89 -3.09 4.89
C ALA A 47 -4.84 -3.79 3.90
N LYS A 48 -5.79 -4.60 4.38
CA LYS A 48 -6.78 -5.28 3.52
C LYS A 48 -7.53 -4.28 2.63
N GLU A 49 -7.98 -3.19 3.21
CA GLU A 49 -8.80 -2.20 2.50
C GLU A 49 -8.00 -1.52 1.39
N TYR A 50 -6.74 -1.17 1.66
CA TYR A 50 -5.88 -0.55 0.65
C TYR A 50 -5.52 -1.51 -0.48
N ILE A 51 -5.31 -2.79 -0.17
CA ILE A 51 -5.07 -3.83 -1.19
C ILE A 51 -6.30 -3.94 -2.11
N LEU A 52 -7.51 -4.03 -1.54
CA LEU A 52 -8.74 -4.10 -2.34
C LEU A 52 -8.95 -2.86 -3.20
N GLN A 53 -8.75 -1.66 -2.64
CA GLN A 53 -8.86 -0.42 -3.41
C GLN A 53 -7.84 -0.36 -4.56
N ALA A 54 -6.61 -0.82 -4.33
CA ALA A 54 -5.58 -0.90 -5.36
C ALA A 54 -5.96 -1.85 -6.49
N LEU A 55 -6.42 -3.06 -6.15
CA LEU A 55 -6.87 -4.05 -7.14
C LEU A 55 -8.08 -3.53 -7.94
N ASN A 56 -9.06 -2.91 -7.27
CA ASN A 56 -10.22 -2.29 -7.92
C ASN A 56 -9.83 -1.10 -8.82
N ALA A 57 -8.74 -0.40 -8.49
CA ALA A 57 -8.17 0.65 -9.33
C ALA A 57 -7.32 0.10 -10.51
N GLY A 58 -7.30 -1.23 -10.71
CA GLY A 58 -6.55 -1.88 -11.78
C GLY A 58 -5.04 -1.93 -11.55
N LYS A 59 -4.58 -1.70 -10.32
CA LYS A 59 -3.15 -1.71 -9.97
C LYS A 59 -2.72 -3.09 -9.49
N HIS A 60 -1.52 -3.51 -9.87
CA HIS A 60 -0.95 -4.74 -9.34
C HIS A 60 -0.53 -4.55 -7.88
N VAL A 61 -0.74 -5.58 -7.06
CA VAL A 61 -0.35 -5.55 -5.64
C VAL A 61 0.64 -6.67 -5.34
N VAL A 62 1.76 -6.29 -4.72
CA VAL A 62 2.73 -7.22 -4.12
C VAL A 62 2.67 -7.00 -2.61
N THR A 63 2.32 -8.04 -1.84
CA THR A 63 2.21 -7.94 -0.38
C THR A 63 3.04 -9.01 0.33
N ALA A 64 3.66 -8.62 1.44
CA ALA A 64 4.30 -9.53 2.38
C ALA A 64 3.41 -9.83 3.61
N ASN A 65 2.17 -9.33 3.63
CA ASN A 65 1.27 -9.39 4.77
C ASN A 65 0.55 -10.74 4.86
N LYS A 66 1.17 -11.65 5.62
CA LYS A 66 0.68 -13.02 5.81
C LYS A 66 -0.69 -13.07 6.47
N ASP A 67 -1.00 -12.16 7.38
CA ASP A 67 -2.29 -12.14 8.09
C ASP A 67 -3.44 -11.87 7.12
N VAL A 68 -3.25 -10.87 6.24
CA VAL A 68 -4.24 -10.53 5.21
C VAL A 68 -4.40 -11.67 4.21
N VAL A 69 -3.30 -12.20 3.69
CA VAL A 69 -3.34 -13.29 2.68
C VAL A 69 -3.99 -14.56 3.26
N ALA A 70 -3.65 -14.94 4.50
CA ALA A 70 -4.19 -16.15 5.12
C ALA A 70 -5.69 -16.06 5.41
N LYS A 71 -6.18 -14.89 5.84
CA LYS A 71 -7.59 -14.71 6.22
C LYS A 71 -8.49 -14.30 5.06
N TYR A 72 -7.97 -13.51 4.13
CA TYR A 72 -8.75 -12.86 3.08
C TYR A 72 -8.31 -13.22 1.65
N GLY A 73 -7.35 -14.13 1.47
CA GLY A 73 -6.83 -14.48 0.13
C GLY A 73 -7.91 -14.86 -0.89
N ARG A 74 -8.98 -15.57 -0.48
CA ARG A 74 -10.09 -15.88 -1.39
C ARG A 74 -10.78 -14.63 -1.95
N GLU A 75 -10.97 -13.61 -1.13
CA GLU A 75 -11.58 -12.34 -1.53
C GLU A 75 -10.64 -11.52 -2.41
N LEU A 76 -9.33 -11.65 -2.22
CA LEU A 76 -8.31 -10.91 -2.96
C LEU A 76 -7.96 -11.51 -4.33
N PHE A 77 -8.17 -12.81 -4.53
CA PHE A 77 -7.77 -13.54 -5.74
C PHE A 77 -8.96 -14.05 -6.57
N THR A 78 -10.17 -13.56 -6.29
CA THR A 78 -11.37 -13.81 -7.11
C THR A 78 -11.56 -12.68 -8.11
#